data_AF-V9Z2K0-F1
#
_entry.id   AF-V9Z2K0-F1
#
_cell.length_a   1.000
_cell.length_b   1.000
_cell.length_c   1.000
_cell.angle_alpha   90.00
_cell.angle_beta   90.00
_cell.angle_gamma   90.00
#
_symmetry.space_group_name_H-M   'P 1'
#
loop_
_entity.id
_entity.type
_entity.pdbx_description
1 polymer ?
#
loop_
_entity_poly.entity_id
_entity_poly.type
_entity_poly.pdbx_seq_one_letter_code
_entity_poly.pdbx_strand_id
1 'polypeptide(L)'
;MELEPVHPNPSLDPGFRLGLDGRCRFRHEGLLVDIHVRALTDQDAPWYREDECGPDDVMVIGTVTECGVELARVEWPSDFGDPYVLREAVERTVSSAADAARAKVAALVERLAAIDRRRPAAS
;
A
#
# COMPACT_ATOMS: atom_id res chain seq x y z
N MET A 1 -40.64 -8.45 3.19
CA MET A 1 -39.65 -7.43 3.57
C MET A 1 -38.57 -7.52 2.51
N GLU A 2 -38.71 -6.71 1.47
CA GLU A 2 -37.78 -6.71 0.34
C GLU A 2 -36.56 -5.88 0.75
N LEU A 3 -35.38 -6.50 0.71
CA LEU A 3 -34.12 -5.79 0.92
C LEU A 3 -33.84 -5.01 -0.36
N GLU A 4 -33.84 -3.68 -0.27
CA GLU A 4 -33.40 -2.84 -1.38
C GLU A 4 -31.95 -3.20 -1.77
N PRO A 5 -31.62 -3.25 -3.06
CA PRO A 5 -30.25 -3.42 -3.49
C PRO A 5 -29.46 -2.18 -3.04
N VAL A 6 -28.51 -2.39 -2.12
CA VAL A 6 -27.52 -1.37 -1.76
C VAL A 6 -26.78 -0.99 -3.03
N HIS A 7 -27.10 0.19 -3.57
CA HIS A 7 -26.40 0.74 -4.72
C HIS A 7 -24.91 0.90 -4.36
N PRO A 8 -23.97 0.38 -5.16
CA PRO A 8 -22.56 0.58 -4.91
C PRO A 8 -22.23 2.07 -4.95
N ASN A 9 -21.66 2.58 -3.85
CA ASN A 9 -21.16 3.94 -3.74
C ASN A 9 -20.05 4.15 -4.80
N PRO A 10 -20.17 5.09 -5.76
CA PRO A 10 -19.30 5.15 -6.93
C PRO A 10 -17.90 5.76 -6.72
N SER A 11 -17.39 5.98 -5.49
CA SER A 11 -16.14 6.73 -5.28
C SER A 11 -14.90 5.91 -4.89
N LEU A 12 -14.92 4.57 -5.01
CA LEU A 12 -13.72 3.74 -4.79
C LEU A 12 -13.63 2.47 -5.67
N ASP A 13 -14.18 2.50 -6.88
CA ASP A 13 -13.97 1.38 -7.81
C ASP A 13 -13.67 1.81 -9.26
N PRO A 14 -12.38 1.86 -9.60
CA PRO A 14 -11.93 1.51 -10.94
C PRO A 14 -10.83 0.43 -10.84
N GLY A 15 -11.16 -0.79 -10.44
CA GLY A 15 -10.34 -1.96 -10.80
C GLY A 15 -9.38 -2.51 -9.74
N PHE A 16 -9.62 -2.26 -8.45
CA PHE A 16 -8.97 -3.09 -7.42
C PHE A 16 -9.54 -4.50 -7.49
N ARG A 17 -8.75 -5.44 -8.01
CA ARG A 17 -9.05 -6.87 -8.01
C ARG A 17 -7.79 -7.62 -7.63
N LEU A 18 -7.82 -8.29 -6.49
CA LEU A 18 -6.76 -9.21 -6.11
C LEU A 18 -6.75 -10.37 -7.09
N GLY A 19 -5.58 -10.63 -7.66
CA GLY A 19 -5.29 -11.86 -8.37
C GLY A 19 -5.36 -13.06 -7.43
N LEU A 20 -5.36 -14.26 -8.02
CA LEU A 20 -5.33 -15.52 -7.25
C LEU A 20 -4.06 -15.67 -6.41
N ASP A 21 -3.00 -14.93 -6.74
CA ASP A 21 -1.76 -14.81 -6.00
C ASP A 21 -1.81 -13.75 -4.89
N GLY A 22 -2.98 -13.17 -4.63
CA GLY A 22 -3.18 -12.13 -3.63
C GLY A 22 -2.61 -10.77 -4.04
N ARG A 23 -2.31 -10.54 -5.33
CA ARG A 23 -1.68 -9.29 -5.79
C ARG A 23 -2.60 -8.45 -6.65
N CYS A 24 -2.48 -7.13 -6.55
CA CYS A 24 -3.15 -6.18 -7.42
C CYS A 24 -2.23 -5.01 -7.72
N ARG A 25 -2.13 -4.60 -8.99
CA ARG A 25 -1.33 -3.46 -9.40
C ARG A 25 -2.18 -2.45 -10.16
N PHE A 26 -2.13 -1.20 -9.75
CA PHE A 26 -2.93 -0.12 -10.33
C PHE A 26 -2.25 1.24 -10.18
N ARG A 27 -2.79 2.25 -10.86
CA ARG A 27 -2.35 3.64 -10.69
C ARG A 27 -3.25 4.35 -9.69
N HIS A 28 -2.64 4.99 -8.71
CA HIS A 28 -3.31 5.83 -7.72
C HIS A 28 -2.64 7.20 -7.70
N GLU A 29 -3.39 8.25 -8.05
CA GLU A 29 -2.88 9.63 -8.07
C GLU A 29 -1.56 9.82 -8.85
N GLY A 30 -1.40 9.07 -9.95
CA GLY A 30 -0.21 9.08 -10.80
C GLY A 30 0.92 8.14 -10.36
N LEU A 31 0.83 7.56 -9.17
CA LEU A 31 1.79 6.58 -8.65
C LEU A 31 1.39 5.16 -9.04
N LEU A 32 2.36 4.32 -9.37
CA LEU A 32 2.13 2.88 -9.55
C LEU A 32 2.19 2.19 -8.18
N VAL A 33 1.03 1.69 -7.74
CA VAL A 33 0.87 0.99 -6.47
C VAL A 33 0.69 -0.51 -6.74
N ASP A 34 1.44 -1.31 -6.00
CA ASP A 34 1.33 -2.77 -5.94
C ASP A 34 0.85 -3.14 -4.54
N ILE A 35 -0.32 -3.78 -4.47
CA ILE A 35 -0.90 -4.33 -3.25
C ILE A 35 -0.69 -5.84 -3.27
N HIS A 36 -0.18 -6.38 -2.18
CA HIS A 36 -0.01 -7.81 -1.97
C HIS A 36 -0.62 -8.19 -0.63
N VAL A 37 -1.59 -9.09 -0.66
CA VAL A 37 -2.22 -9.69 0.51
C VAL A 37 -1.68 -11.12 0.63
N ARG A 38 -1.09 -11.43 1.79
CA ARG A 38 -0.59 -12.77 2.10
C ARG A 38 -0.89 -13.13 3.54
N ALA A 39 -0.89 -14.42 3.88
CA ALA A 39 -0.98 -14.85 5.27
C ALA A 39 0.15 -14.24 6.11
N LEU A 40 -0.17 -13.94 7.38
CA LEU A 40 0.83 -13.60 8.38
C LEU A 40 1.76 -14.79 8.63
N THR A 41 3.02 -14.49 8.93
CA THR A 41 4.09 -15.46 9.20
C THR A 41 4.86 -15.04 10.44
N ASP A 42 5.67 -15.95 10.99
CA ASP A 42 6.57 -15.69 12.11
C ASP A 42 7.55 -14.52 11.87
N GLN A 43 7.81 -14.17 10.62
CA GLN A 43 8.63 -13.02 10.22
C GLN A 43 7.95 -11.67 10.43
N ASP A 44 6.63 -11.65 10.64
CA ASP A 44 5.81 -10.44 10.78
C ASP A 44 5.66 -9.98 12.22
N ALA A 45 6.62 -10.29 13.08
CA ALA A 45 6.63 -9.77 14.44
C ALA A 45 6.66 -8.21 14.40
N PRO A 46 5.85 -7.52 15.23
CA PRO A 46 5.09 -8.05 16.36
C PRO A 46 3.65 -8.48 16.04
N TRP A 47 3.22 -8.40 14.78
CA TRP A 47 1.84 -8.64 14.36
C TRP A 47 1.48 -10.13 14.32
N TYR A 48 2.46 -11.01 14.17
CA TYR A 48 2.26 -12.44 14.29
C TYR A 48 2.48 -12.95 15.71
N ARG A 49 1.51 -13.71 16.22
CA ARG A 49 1.62 -14.51 17.44
C ARG A 49 0.96 -15.86 17.19
N GLU A 50 1.72 -16.93 17.37
CA GLU A 50 1.27 -18.30 17.05
C GLU A 50 -0.04 -18.68 17.77
N ASP A 51 -0.24 -18.21 19.01
CA ASP A 51 -1.45 -18.50 19.79
C ASP A 51 -2.66 -17.60 19.46
N GLU A 52 -2.45 -16.50 18.72
CA GLU A 52 -3.49 -15.51 18.40
C GLU A 52 -3.85 -15.50 16.90
N CYS A 53 -2.91 -15.87 16.01
CA CYS A 53 -3.10 -15.83 14.57
C CYS A 53 -3.82 -17.08 14.05
N GLY A 54 -4.95 -16.86 13.38
CA GLY A 54 -5.72 -17.82 12.62
C GLY A 54 -5.39 -17.83 11.11
N PRO A 55 -6.10 -18.67 10.34
CA PRO A 55 -5.88 -18.81 8.90
C PRO A 55 -6.31 -17.59 8.07
N ASP A 56 -7.17 -16.74 8.62
CA ASP A 56 -7.68 -15.52 7.97
C ASP A 56 -6.81 -14.29 8.29
N ASP A 57 -5.84 -14.41 9.19
CA ASP A 57 -4.92 -13.33 9.54
C ASP A 57 -3.90 -13.09 8.41
N VAL A 58 -4.01 -11.92 7.79
CA VAL A 58 -3.24 -11.54 6.60
C VAL A 58 -2.46 -10.26 6.82
N MET A 59 -1.38 -10.12 6.08
CA MET A 59 -0.65 -8.87 5.91
C MET A 59 -1.04 -8.24 4.57
N VAL A 60 -1.50 -6.99 4.61
CA VAL A 60 -1.68 -6.14 3.44
C VAL A 60 -0.43 -5.30 3.24
N ILE A 61 0.22 -5.49 2.10
CA ILE A 61 1.51 -4.87 1.78
C ILE A 61 1.30 -3.95 0.59
N GLY A 62 1.60 -2.67 0.76
CA GLY A 62 1.54 -1.66 -0.31
C GLY A 62 2.92 -1.20 -0.69
N THR A 63 3.24 -1.30 -1.97
CA THR A 63 4.51 -0.88 -2.53
C THR A 63 4.28 0.16 -3.62
N VAL A 64 4.96 1.31 -3.53
CA VAL A 64 4.99 2.31 -4.61
C VAL A 64 6.32 2.19 -5.34
N THR A 65 6.25 1.96 -6.65
CA THR A 65 7.44 1.83 -7.51
C THR A 65 7.40 2.88 -8.61
N GLU A 66 8.53 3.54 -8.87
CA GLU A 66 8.69 4.46 -10.00
C GLU A 66 9.98 4.10 -10.76
N CYS A 67 9.92 3.94 -12.08
CA CYS A 67 11.08 3.56 -12.92
C CYS A 67 11.86 2.32 -12.41
N GLY A 68 11.17 1.35 -11.81
CA GLY A 68 11.78 0.14 -11.25
C GLY A 68 12.43 0.32 -9.88
N VAL A 69 12.29 1.49 -9.25
CA VAL A 69 12.81 1.79 -7.92
C VAL A 69 11.65 1.82 -6.92
N GLU A 70 11.80 1.07 -5.82
CA GLU A 70 10.87 1.16 -4.69
C GLU A 70 10.99 2.51 -3.99
N LEU A 71 9.93 3.31 -4.09
CA LEU A 71 9.82 4.58 -3.38
C LEU A 71 9.31 4.35 -1.96
N ALA A 72 8.30 3.51 -1.78
CA ALA A 72 7.75 3.24 -0.46
C ALA A 72 7.24 1.81 -0.35
N ARG A 73 7.26 1.31 0.88
CA ARG A 73 6.67 0.05 1.30
C ARG A 73 5.99 0.25 2.64
N VAL A 74 4.73 -0.16 2.75
CA VAL A 74 3.92 -0.09 3.97
C VAL A 74 3.24 -1.44 4.17
N GLU A 75 3.10 -1.84 5.43
CA GLU A 75 2.55 -3.14 5.83
C GLU A 75 1.50 -2.90 6.92
N TRP A 76 0.34 -3.54 6.78
CA TRP A 76 -0.77 -3.47 7.74
C TRP A 76 -1.37 -4.86 7.97
N PRO A 77 -1.44 -5.36 9.22
CA PRO A 77 -2.18 -6.58 9.51
C PRO A 77 -3.68 -6.37 9.30
N SER A 78 -4.36 -7.43 8.89
CA SER A 78 -5.79 -7.42 8.59
C SER A 78 -6.39 -8.83 8.68
N ASP A 79 -7.71 -8.90 8.58
CA ASP A 79 -8.49 -10.14 8.58
C ASP A 79 -9.11 -10.33 7.20
N PHE A 80 -8.82 -11.46 6.55
CA PHE A 80 -9.32 -11.83 5.24
C PHE A 80 -10.80 -12.27 5.27
N GLY A 81 -11.26 -12.79 6.41
CA GLY A 81 -12.63 -13.22 6.64
C GLY A 81 -13.62 -12.07 6.81
N ASP A 82 -13.14 -10.88 7.20
CA ASP A 82 -13.94 -9.66 7.28
C ASP A 82 -13.64 -8.70 6.11
N PRO A 83 -14.55 -8.58 5.11
CA PRO A 83 -14.32 -7.74 3.94
C PRO A 83 -14.26 -6.24 4.26
N TYR A 84 -14.84 -5.78 5.37
CA TYR A 84 -14.78 -4.37 5.77
C TYR A 84 -13.42 -4.04 6.38
N VAL A 85 -12.90 -4.92 7.24
CA VAL A 85 -11.56 -4.78 7.83
C VAL A 85 -10.48 -4.87 6.76
N LEU A 86 -10.61 -5.82 5.83
CA LEU A 86 -9.68 -5.96 4.71
C LEU A 86 -9.70 -4.72 3.81
N ARG A 87 -10.89 -4.20 3.50
CA ARG A 87 -11.03 -2.98 2.71
C ARG A 87 -10.37 -1.78 3.40
N GLU A 88 -10.62 -1.59 4.69
CA GLU A 88 -10.00 -0.49 5.45
C GLU A 88 -8.46 -0.63 5.45
N ALA A 89 -7.94 -1.84 5.64
CA ALA A 89 -6.50 -2.08 5.60
C ALA A 89 -5.90 -1.76 4.22
N VAL A 90 -6.58 -2.11 3.13
CA VAL A 90 -6.16 -1.75 1.77
C VAL A 90 -6.17 -0.24 1.57
N GLU A 91 -7.26 0.45 1.93
CA GLU A 91 -7.36 1.91 1.80
C GLU A 91 -6.24 2.62 2.57
N ARG A 92 -6.03 2.25 3.84
CA ARG A 92 -4.95 2.78 4.68
C ARG A 92 -3.57 2.51 4.08
N THR A 93 -3.36 1.30 3.56
CA THR A 93 -2.10 0.90 2.95
C THR A 93 -1.79 1.72 1.71
N VAL A 94 -2.79 1.93 0.84
CA VAL A 94 -2.65 2.74 -0.38
C VAL A 94 -2.30 4.19 -0.04
N SER A 95 -3.08 4.83 0.83
CA SER A 95 -2.84 6.23 1.22
C SER A 95 -1.48 6.38 1.90
N SER A 96 -1.14 5.49 2.83
CA SER A 96 0.15 5.55 3.55
C SER A 96 1.35 5.34 2.62
N ALA A 97 1.26 4.40 1.67
CA ALA A 97 2.33 4.16 0.72
C ALA A 97 2.52 5.33 -0.24
N ALA A 98 1.42 5.95 -0.69
CA ALA A 98 1.46 7.15 -1.53
C ALA A 98 2.10 8.34 -0.79
N ASP A 99 1.71 8.58 0.45
CA ASP A 99 2.27 9.65 1.28
C ASP A 99 3.75 9.44 1.59
N ALA A 100 4.14 8.20 1.93
CA ALA A 100 5.54 7.85 2.13
C ALA A 100 6.38 8.04 0.86
N ALA A 101 5.85 7.69 -0.31
CA ALA A 101 6.52 7.90 -1.59
C ALA A 101 6.72 9.40 -1.88
N ARG A 102 5.68 10.22 -1.65
CA ARG A 102 5.76 11.68 -1.80
C ARG A 102 6.80 12.30 -0.87
N ALA A 103 6.81 11.89 0.40
CA ALA A 103 7.78 12.36 1.38
C ALA A 103 9.22 12.01 0.96
N LYS A 104 9.45 10.78 0.49
CA LYS A 104 10.77 10.35 0.00
C LYS A 104 11.21 11.14 -1.24
N VAL A 105 10.31 11.36 -2.20
CA VAL A 105 10.61 12.16 -3.39
C VAL A 105 10.94 13.60 -3.02
N ALA A 106 10.16 14.23 -2.12
CA ALA A 106 10.44 15.58 -1.63
C ALA A 106 11.84 15.67 -0.98
N ALA A 107 12.16 14.73 -0.09
CA ALA A 107 13.48 14.68 0.54
C ALA A 107 14.63 14.47 -0.47
N LEU A 108 14.42 13.67 -1.52
CA LEU A 108 15.41 13.49 -2.60
C LEU A 108 15.60 14.77 -3.40
N VAL A 109 14.51 15.47 -3.75
CA VAL A 109 14.56 16.75 -4.46
C VAL A 109 15.31 17.81 -3.64
N GLU A 110 15.03 17.91 -2.34
CA GLU A 110 15.74 18.82 -1.45
C GLU A 110 17.24 18.51 -1.36
N ARG A 111 17.60 17.22 -1.28
CA ARG A 111 19.00 16.78 -1.28
C ARG A 111 19.71 17.12 -2.59
N LEU A 112 19.05 16.92 -3.74
CA LEU A 112 19.59 17.30 -5.04
C LEU A 112 19.81 18.82 -5.13
N ALA A 113 18.82 19.62 -4.73
CA ALA A 113 18.95 21.08 -4.69
C ALA A 113 20.06 21.56 -3.74
N ALA A 114 20.33 20.83 -2.65
CA ALA A 114 21.47 21.10 -1.77
C ALA A 114 22.82 20.73 -2.40
N ILE A 115 22.88 19.65 -3.19
CA ILE A 115 24.08 19.25 -3.93
C ILE A 115 24.39 20.27 -5.03
N ASP A 116 23.40 20.67 -5.82
CA ASP A 116 23.57 21.64 -6.90
C ASP A 116 24.08 23.00 -6.37
N ARG A 117 23.55 23.46 -5.23
CA ARG A 117 24.04 24.67 -4.55
C ARG A 117 25.50 24.58 -4.08
N ARG A 118 26.02 23.37 -3.84
CA ARG A 118 27.39 23.12 -3.39
C ARG A 118 28.35 22.85 -4.54
N ARG A 119 27.85 22.69 -5.77
CA ARG A 119 28.69 22.48 -6.95
C ARG A 119 29.32 23.83 -7.33
N PRO A 120 30.66 23.98 -7.31
CA PRO A 120 31.27 25.18 -7.86
C PRO A 120 30.88 25.28 -9.33
N ALA A 121 30.58 26.49 -9.81
CA ALA A 121 30.44 26.73 -11.24
C ALA A 121 31.67 26.13 -11.92
N ALA A 122 31.46 25.22 -12.87
CA ALA A 122 32.56 24.65 -13.63
C ALA A 122 33.27 25.81 -14.33
N SER A 123 34.50 26.10 -13.89
CA SER A 123 35.42 27.04 -14.52
C SER A 123 35.89 26.53 -15.87
#